data_AF-K0JZ58-F1
#
_entry.id   AF-K0JZ58-F1
#
_cell.length_a   1.000
_cell.length_b   1.000
_cell.length_c   1.000
_cell.angle_alpha   90.00
_cell.angle_beta   90.00
_cell.angle_gamma   90.00
#
_symmetry.space_group_name_H-M   'P 1'
#
loop_
_entity.id
_entity.type
_entity.pdbx_description
1 polymer ?
#
loop_
_entity_poly.entity_id
_entity_poly.type
_entity_poly.pdbx_seq_one_letter_code
_entity_poly.pdbx_strand_id
1 'polypeptide(L)'
;MRAEEAFRAAGSHPLAQVFPVGISAAGGMAGMLLSRGETTAAAEQVERGVAMIRSKGAWVWSGDILPQAVDCHLAVGRVDAARLLVAETTAGLSGVDAPLAHAALTACRARLAGATDDGDEAARPYREAIALHRDLGLPYRATQLVERAEEEARTDATALDARARSYDSLGATVDAARCRHRIRSTGVATPSRRGRRGYGSELSPRGQDVARLLADGHTNREIAQALFLSRRTVEEHVVKVRRKLNATSRHDIHL
;
A
#
# COMPACT_ATOMS: atom_id res chain seq x y z
N MET A 1 -4.94 17.38 7.19
CA MET A 1 -4.92 18.83 7.38
C MET A 1 -3.96 19.53 6.42
N ARG A 2 -2.63 19.31 6.48
CA ARG A 2 -1.65 20.05 5.63
C ARG A 2 -1.83 19.90 4.10
N ALA A 3 -2.19 18.72 3.59
CA ALA A 3 -2.34 18.51 2.14
C ALA A 3 -3.57 19.22 1.53
N GLU A 4 -4.69 19.22 2.25
CA GLU A 4 -5.92 19.89 1.85
C GLU A 4 -5.76 21.41 1.81
N GLU A 5 -5.10 21.98 2.81
CA GLU A 5 -4.74 23.40 2.82
C GLU A 5 -3.81 23.74 1.65
N ALA A 6 -2.81 22.90 1.37
CA ALA A 6 -1.90 23.11 0.24
C ALA A 6 -2.62 23.08 -1.11
N PHE A 7 -3.55 22.14 -1.32
CA PHE A 7 -4.32 22.06 -2.56
C PHE A 7 -5.35 23.19 -2.69
N ARG A 8 -6.07 23.53 -1.61
CA ARG A 8 -6.99 24.69 -1.62
C ARG A 8 -6.22 25.98 -1.89
N ALA A 9 -5.07 26.16 -1.25
CA ALA A 9 -4.20 27.29 -1.50
C ALA A 9 -3.75 27.30 -2.97
N ALA A 10 -3.29 26.17 -3.52
CA ALA A 10 -2.91 26.08 -4.94
C ALA A 10 -4.07 26.41 -5.89
N GLY A 11 -5.32 26.05 -5.54
CA GLY A 11 -6.53 26.35 -6.33
C GLY A 11 -7.06 27.78 -6.18
N SER A 12 -6.74 28.48 -5.09
CA SER A 12 -7.12 29.88 -4.85
C SER A 12 -5.99 30.89 -5.13
N HIS A 13 -4.75 30.41 -5.30
CA HIS A 13 -3.58 31.23 -5.59
C HIS A 13 -3.65 31.78 -7.03
N PRO A 14 -3.02 32.94 -7.34
CA PRO A 14 -2.88 33.41 -8.73
C PRO A 14 -2.27 32.37 -9.68
N LEU A 15 -1.45 31.46 -9.16
CA LEU A 15 -0.88 30.35 -9.93
C LEU A 15 -1.91 29.26 -10.28
N ALA A 16 -3.09 29.22 -9.67
CA ALA A 16 -4.21 28.39 -10.14
C ALA A 16 -4.65 28.76 -11.57
N GLN A 17 -4.41 30.03 -11.97
CA GLN A 17 -4.62 30.48 -13.35
C GLN A 17 -3.56 29.90 -14.30
N VAL A 18 -2.42 29.45 -13.78
CA VAL A 18 -1.44 28.66 -14.53
C VAL A 18 -2.01 27.27 -14.70
N PHE A 19 -2.45 27.01 -15.93
CA PHE A 19 -3.28 25.86 -16.28
C PHE A 19 -2.79 24.49 -15.74
N PRO A 20 -1.49 24.12 -15.83
CA PRO A 20 -1.00 22.87 -15.24
C PRO A 20 -1.20 22.77 -13.72
N VAL A 21 -0.99 23.87 -12.99
CA VAL A 21 -1.12 23.91 -11.52
C VAL A 21 -2.59 23.74 -11.13
N GLY A 22 -3.50 24.42 -11.82
CA GLY A 22 -4.93 24.29 -11.58
C GLY A 22 -5.44 22.86 -11.78
N ILE A 23 -4.99 22.17 -12.84
CA ILE A 23 -5.39 20.79 -13.11
C ILE A 23 -4.80 19.82 -12.09
N SER A 24 -3.52 19.92 -11.77
CA SER A 24 -2.90 19.05 -10.76
C SER A 24 -3.53 19.26 -9.38
N ALA A 25 -3.90 20.50 -9.02
CA ALA A 25 -4.61 20.79 -7.77
C ALA A 25 -6.02 20.18 -7.77
N ALA A 26 -6.78 20.30 -8.87
CA ALA A 26 -8.08 19.67 -9.01
C ALA A 26 -7.97 18.13 -8.90
N GLY A 27 -6.96 17.52 -9.52
CA GLY A 27 -6.70 16.08 -9.45
C GLY A 27 -6.34 15.63 -8.03
N GLY A 28 -5.45 16.37 -7.36
CA GLY A 28 -5.07 16.11 -5.97
C GLY A 28 -6.26 16.22 -5.00
N MET A 29 -7.09 17.25 -5.14
CA MET A 29 -8.31 17.41 -4.35
C MET A 29 -9.31 16.29 -4.62
N ALA A 30 -9.57 15.96 -5.89
CA ALA A 30 -10.49 14.89 -6.26
C ALA A 30 -10.06 13.55 -5.66
N GLY A 31 -8.78 13.17 -5.79
CA GLY A 31 -8.26 11.93 -5.22
C GLY A 31 -8.36 11.90 -3.69
N MET A 32 -8.10 13.03 -3.02
CA MET A 32 -8.25 13.13 -1.57
C MET A 32 -9.71 12.99 -1.14
N LEU A 33 -10.65 13.65 -1.82
CA LEU A 33 -12.08 13.60 -1.51
C LEU A 33 -12.64 12.18 -1.75
N LEU A 34 -12.26 11.53 -2.85
CA LEU A 34 -12.58 10.13 -3.12
C LEU A 34 -12.07 9.20 -2.01
N SER A 35 -10.85 9.42 -1.51
CA SER A 35 -10.29 8.59 -0.42
C SER A 35 -11.07 8.71 0.89
N ARG A 36 -11.87 9.77 1.07
CA ARG A 36 -12.75 10.00 2.23
C ARG A 36 -14.20 9.57 1.98
N GLY A 37 -14.52 9.10 0.77
CA GLY A 37 -15.89 8.79 0.37
C GLY A 37 -16.74 10.04 0.05
N GLU A 38 -16.13 11.21 -0.08
CA GLU A 38 -16.81 12.47 -0.40
C GLU A 38 -17.04 12.62 -1.91
N THR A 39 -17.77 11.67 -2.50
CA THR A 39 -17.91 11.52 -3.97
C THR A 39 -18.51 12.74 -4.65
N THR A 40 -19.49 13.42 -4.04
CA THR A 40 -20.10 14.64 -4.59
C THR A 40 -19.10 15.78 -4.71
N ALA A 41 -18.35 16.05 -3.64
CA ALA A 41 -17.33 17.09 -3.65
C ALA A 41 -16.18 16.75 -4.62
N ALA A 42 -15.83 15.47 -4.75
CA ALA A 42 -14.85 15.01 -5.73
C ALA A 42 -15.32 15.25 -7.17
N ALA A 43 -16.61 14.99 -7.46
CA ALA A 43 -17.19 15.22 -8.78
C ALA A 43 -17.10 16.69 -9.19
N GLU A 44 -17.33 17.64 -8.28
CA GLU A 44 -17.17 19.08 -8.56
C GLU A 44 -15.72 19.47 -8.93
N GLN A 45 -14.73 18.82 -8.33
CA GLN A 45 -13.31 19.05 -8.69
C GLN A 45 -12.98 18.49 -10.07
N VAL A 46 -13.45 17.26 -10.33
CA VAL A 46 -13.31 16.58 -11.61
C VAL A 46 -13.97 17.37 -12.74
N GLU A 47 -15.22 17.79 -12.57
CA GLU A 47 -15.98 18.50 -13.60
C GLU A 47 -15.27 19.81 -13.99
N ARG A 48 -14.76 20.56 -13.01
CA ARG A 48 -13.95 21.76 -13.26
C ARG A 48 -12.66 21.45 -14.02
N GLY A 49 -11.89 20.45 -13.57
CA GLY A 49 -10.63 20.09 -14.22
C GLY A 49 -10.81 19.57 -15.65
N VAL A 50 -11.83 18.71 -15.87
CA VAL A 50 -12.15 18.17 -17.19
C VAL A 50 -12.68 19.26 -18.13
N ALA A 51 -13.52 20.19 -17.64
CA ALA A 51 -13.98 21.32 -18.44
C ALA A 51 -12.82 22.21 -18.89
N MET A 52 -11.84 22.45 -18.02
CA MET A 52 -10.61 23.18 -18.37
C MET A 52 -9.83 22.47 -19.48
N ILE A 53 -9.61 21.16 -19.37
CA ILE A 53 -8.91 20.37 -20.40
C ILE A 53 -9.64 20.46 -21.74
N ARG A 54 -10.95 20.23 -21.75
CA ARG A 54 -11.79 20.28 -22.96
C ARG A 54 -11.73 21.65 -23.64
N SER A 55 -11.86 22.73 -22.87
CA SER A 55 -11.87 24.10 -23.41
C SER A 55 -10.58 24.48 -24.14
N LYS A 56 -9.44 23.89 -23.76
CA LYS A 56 -8.13 24.20 -24.33
C LYS A 56 -7.53 23.08 -25.18
N GLY A 57 -8.20 21.93 -25.29
CA GLY A 57 -7.66 20.72 -25.91
C GLY A 57 -6.37 20.21 -25.28
N ALA A 58 -6.09 20.57 -24.02
CA ALA A 58 -4.78 20.39 -23.40
C ALA A 58 -4.66 19.04 -22.66
N TRP A 59 -4.91 17.96 -23.41
CA TRP A 59 -4.97 16.59 -22.91
C TRP A 59 -3.64 16.06 -22.35
N VAL A 60 -2.50 16.65 -22.74
CA VAL A 60 -1.17 16.37 -22.16
C VAL A 60 -1.13 16.54 -20.62
N TRP A 61 -2.00 17.40 -20.06
CA TRP A 61 -2.09 17.62 -18.61
C TRP A 61 -3.12 16.74 -17.90
N SER A 62 -3.72 15.76 -18.59
CA SER A 62 -4.78 14.92 -18.05
C SER A 62 -4.32 13.90 -17.01
N GLY A 63 -3.01 13.64 -16.89
CA GLY A 63 -2.47 12.52 -16.10
C GLY A 63 -2.82 12.52 -14.61
N ASP A 64 -3.13 13.68 -14.02
CA ASP A 64 -3.52 13.79 -12.61
C ASP A 64 -5.03 13.70 -12.40
N ILE A 65 -5.81 14.25 -13.32
CA ILE A 65 -7.27 14.40 -13.17
C ILE A 65 -8.03 13.21 -13.78
N LEU A 66 -7.51 12.61 -14.86
CA LEU A 66 -8.20 11.56 -15.60
C LEU A 66 -8.50 10.33 -14.73
N PRO A 67 -7.55 9.77 -13.95
CA PRO A 67 -7.84 8.63 -13.08
C PRO A 67 -8.94 8.94 -12.06
N GLN A 68 -8.93 10.15 -11.48
CA GLN A 68 -9.93 10.55 -10.49
C GLN A 68 -11.29 10.75 -11.14
N ALA A 69 -11.32 11.27 -12.37
CA ALA A 69 -12.54 11.47 -13.12
C ALA A 69 -13.22 10.15 -13.46
N VAL A 70 -12.44 9.16 -13.91
CA VAL A 70 -12.92 7.81 -14.19
C VAL A 70 -13.42 7.14 -12.90
N ASP A 71 -12.66 7.22 -11.80
CA ASP A 71 -13.10 6.65 -10.52
C ASP A 71 -14.37 7.33 -10.00
N CYS A 72 -14.50 8.66 -10.10
CA CYS A 72 -15.73 9.39 -9.77
C CYS A 72 -16.92 8.90 -10.57
N HIS A 73 -16.79 8.80 -11.90
CA HIS A 73 -17.87 8.35 -12.78
C HIS A 73 -18.31 6.91 -12.47
N LEU A 74 -17.34 6.01 -12.25
CA LEU A 74 -17.64 4.62 -11.90
C LEU A 74 -18.29 4.50 -10.52
N ALA A 75 -17.86 5.28 -9.53
CA ALA A 75 -18.42 5.29 -8.18
C ALA A 75 -19.91 5.68 -8.15
N VAL A 76 -20.38 6.45 -9.14
CA VAL A 76 -21.81 6.85 -9.28
C VAL A 76 -22.53 6.11 -10.41
N GLY A 77 -21.95 5.04 -10.95
CA GLY A 77 -22.56 4.20 -11.99
C GLY A 77 -22.63 4.84 -13.39
N ARG A 78 -21.95 5.97 -13.63
CA ARG A 78 -21.92 6.66 -14.93
C ARG A 78 -20.85 6.07 -15.86
N VAL A 79 -20.95 4.78 -16.17
CA VAL A 79 -19.96 4.05 -16.99
C VAL A 79 -19.76 4.68 -18.37
N ASP A 80 -20.85 5.12 -19.02
CA ASP A 80 -20.77 5.73 -20.35
C ASP A 80 -20.04 7.09 -20.34
N ALA A 81 -20.18 7.87 -19.27
CA ALA A 81 -19.42 9.11 -19.12
C ALA A 81 -17.92 8.83 -18.97
N ALA A 82 -17.55 7.79 -18.23
CA ALA A 82 -16.15 7.36 -18.10
C ALA A 82 -15.59 6.85 -19.44
N ARG A 83 -16.35 6.06 -20.20
CA ARG A 83 -15.97 5.61 -21.55
C ARG A 83 -15.75 6.79 -22.51
N LEU A 84 -16.68 7.75 -22.50
CA LEU A 84 -16.58 8.95 -23.32
C LEU A 84 -15.31 9.74 -22.99
N LEU A 85 -15.02 9.96 -21.71
CA LEU A 85 -13.83 10.71 -21.29
C LEU A 85 -12.52 10.00 -21.69
N VAL A 86 -12.48 8.66 -21.59
CA VAL A 86 -11.35 7.86 -22.07
C VAL A 86 -11.19 7.94 -23.59
N ALA A 87 -12.28 7.95 -24.35
CA ALA A 87 -12.27 8.11 -25.80
C ALA A 87 -11.78 9.51 -26.21
N GLU A 88 -12.29 10.57 -25.58
CA GLU A 88 -11.84 11.95 -25.82
C GLU A 88 -10.35 12.11 -25.52
N THR A 89 -9.88 11.56 -24.41
CA THR A 89 -8.45 11.63 -24.04
C THR A 89 -7.59 10.83 -25.02
N THR A 90 -8.09 9.68 -25.50
CA THR A 90 -7.40 8.90 -26.54
C THR A 90 -7.21 9.73 -27.82
N ALA A 91 -8.27 10.39 -28.29
CA ALA A 91 -8.19 11.25 -29.46
C ALA A 91 -7.25 12.45 -29.22
N GLY A 92 -7.36 13.06 -28.04
CA GLY A 92 -6.58 14.22 -27.64
C GLY A 92 -5.09 14.00 -27.43
N LEU A 93 -4.67 12.75 -27.19
CA LEU A 93 -3.28 12.35 -27.03
C LEU A 93 -2.67 11.72 -28.30
N SER A 94 -3.44 11.60 -29.39
CA SER A 94 -2.96 11.01 -30.63
C SER A 94 -1.78 11.81 -31.21
N GLY A 95 -0.64 11.16 -31.38
CA GLY A 95 0.59 11.79 -31.89
C GLY A 95 1.28 12.76 -30.92
N VAL A 96 0.84 12.81 -29.65
CA VAL A 96 1.40 13.71 -28.63
C VAL A 96 2.34 12.93 -27.72
N ASP A 97 3.56 13.45 -27.52
CA ASP A 97 4.49 12.95 -26.50
C ASP A 97 4.06 13.44 -25.11
N ALA A 98 3.31 12.60 -24.40
CA ALA A 98 2.78 12.89 -23.07
C ALA A 98 2.83 11.63 -22.18
N PRO A 99 4.02 11.19 -21.74
CA PRO A 99 4.20 9.87 -21.13
C PRO A 99 3.32 9.65 -19.88
N LEU A 100 3.19 10.67 -19.03
CA LEU A 100 2.32 10.62 -17.85
C LEU A 100 0.83 10.50 -18.22
N ALA A 101 0.38 11.23 -19.24
CA ALA A 101 -1.02 11.19 -19.67
C ALA A 101 -1.35 9.84 -20.34
N HIS A 102 -0.43 9.29 -21.13
CA HIS A 102 -0.56 7.95 -21.71
C HIS A 102 -0.61 6.86 -20.64
N ALA A 103 0.27 6.91 -19.63
CA ALA A 103 0.25 5.96 -18.52
C ALA A 103 -1.07 6.03 -17.74
N ALA A 104 -1.57 7.24 -17.47
CA ALA A 104 -2.86 7.45 -16.83
C ALA A 104 -4.03 6.93 -17.69
N LEU A 105 -3.99 7.12 -19.01
CA LEU A 105 -4.99 6.61 -19.94
C LEU A 105 -5.02 5.08 -19.94
N THR A 106 -3.86 4.42 -19.95
CA THR A 106 -3.77 2.95 -19.84
C THR A 106 -4.36 2.46 -18.51
N ALA A 107 -4.07 3.13 -17.40
CA ALA A 107 -4.69 2.82 -16.10
C ALA A 107 -6.22 2.98 -16.12
N CYS A 108 -6.73 4.02 -16.79
CA CYS A 108 -8.17 4.26 -16.89
C CYS A 108 -8.89 3.22 -17.75
N ARG A 109 -8.25 2.75 -18.83
CA ARG A 109 -8.77 1.64 -19.64
C ARG A 109 -8.83 0.34 -18.83
N ALA A 110 -7.80 0.06 -18.02
CA ALA A 110 -7.80 -1.08 -17.11
C ALA A 110 -8.95 -1.01 -16.10
N ARG A 111 -9.12 0.16 -15.50
CA ARG A 111 -10.19 0.44 -14.54
C ARG A 111 -11.59 0.29 -15.14
N LEU A 112 -11.80 0.71 -16.38
CA LEU A 112 -13.06 0.51 -17.10
C LEU A 112 -13.34 -0.96 -17.37
N ALA A 113 -12.35 -1.70 -17.87
CA ALA A 113 -12.49 -3.14 -18.13
C ALA A 113 -12.88 -3.90 -16.85
N GLY A 114 -12.20 -3.64 -15.74
CA GLY A 114 -12.52 -4.28 -14.46
C GLY A 114 -13.88 -3.90 -13.86
N ALA A 115 -14.46 -2.77 -14.28
CA ALA A 115 -15.81 -2.38 -13.86
C ALA A 115 -16.91 -3.00 -14.74
N THR A 116 -16.58 -3.52 -15.93
CA THR A 116 -17.56 -4.01 -16.91
C THR A 116 -17.44 -5.50 -17.23
N ASP A 117 -16.28 -6.12 -17.01
CA ASP A 117 -16.04 -7.54 -17.26
C ASP A 117 -15.88 -8.35 -15.97
N ASP A 118 -16.35 -9.60 -15.99
CA ASP A 118 -16.12 -10.58 -14.93
C ASP A 118 -14.65 -11.07 -14.96
N GLY A 119 -13.77 -10.36 -14.24
CA GLY A 119 -12.66 -10.94 -13.48
C GLY A 119 -11.29 -11.15 -14.14
N ASP A 120 -11.18 -11.56 -15.40
CA ASP A 120 -9.86 -11.94 -15.97
C ASP A 120 -9.31 -11.00 -17.05
N GLU A 121 -10.19 -10.32 -17.80
CA GLU A 121 -9.77 -9.48 -18.93
C GLU A 121 -9.08 -8.17 -18.47
N ALA A 122 -9.42 -7.69 -17.27
CA ALA A 122 -8.85 -6.49 -16.66
C ALA A 122 -7.38 -6.67 -16.21
N ALA A 123 -6.94 -7.90 -15.91
CA ALA A 123 -5.63 -8.15 -15.32
C ALA A 123 -4.46 -7.76 -16.24
N ARG A 124 -4.62 -7.93 -17.57
CA ARG A 124 -3.59 -7.57 -18.55
C ARG A 124 -3.40 -6.04 -18.64
N PRO A 125 -4.45 -5.23 -18.86
CA PRO A 125 -4.37 -3.77 -18.81
C PRO A 125 -3.71 -3.22 -17.54
N TYR A 126 -4.01 -3.79 -16.35
CA TYR A 126 -3.35 -3.35 -15.12
C TYR A 126 -1.85 -3.63 -15.10
N ARG A 127 -1.40 -4.79 -15.57
CA ARG A 127 0.05 -5.10 -15.66
C ARG A 127 0.79 -4.07 -16.52
N GLU A 128 0.21 -3.70 -17.65
CA GLU A 128 0.76 -2.67 -18.54
C GLU A 128 0.81 -1.30 -17.85
N ALA A 129 -0.30 -0.87 -17.24
CA ALA A 129 -0.36 0.40 -16.52
C ALA A 129 0.65 0.47 -15.36
N ILE A 130 0.83 -0.63 -14.61
CA ILE A 130 1.80 -0.73 -13.51
C ILE A 130 3.23 -0.59 -14.04
N ALA A 131 3.57 -1.25 -15.15
CA ALA A 131 4.90 -1.17 -15.76
C ALA A 131 5.22 0.26 -16.20
N LEU A 132 4.31 0.91 -16.94
CA LEU A 132 4.47 2.29 -17.38
C LEU A 132 4.71 3.26 -16.22
N HIS A 133 3.96 3.13 -15.11
CA HIS A 133 4.17 3.99 -13.95
C HIS A 133 5.50 3.73 -13.22
N ARG A 134 6.01 2.49 -13.24
CA ARG A 134 7.34 2.19 -12.69
C ARG A 134 8.44 2.80 -13.55
N ASP A 135 8.34 2.67 -14.86
CA ASP A 135 9.31 3.21 -15.81
C ASP A 135 9.37 4.74 -15.76
N LEU A 136 8.25 5.40 -15.48
CA LEU A 136 8.16 6.84 -15.23
C LEU A 136 8.69 7.29 -13.86
N GLY A 137 9.14 6.37 -13.00
CA GLY A 137 9.60 6.71 -11.65
C GLY A 137 8.46 7.14 -10.72
N LEU A 138 7.26 6.60 -10.91
CA LEU A 138 6.07 6.89 -10.10
C LEU A 138 5.66 5.67 -9.24
N PRO A 139 6.52 5.18 -8.34
CA PRO A 139 6.32 3.91 -7.63
C PRO A 139 5.10 3.93 -6.71
N TYR A 140 4.72 5.10 -6.17
CA TYR A 140 3.49 5.26 -5.40
C TYR A 140 2.25 5.00 -6.25
N ARG A 141 2.16 5.59 -7.45
CA ARG A 141 1.04 5.34 -8.39
C ARG A 141 1.02 3.89 -8.85
N ALA A 142 2.18 3.31 -9.14
CA ALA A 142 2.26 1.89 -9.49
C ALA A 142 1.71 0.99 -8.37
N THR A 143 1.99 1.31 -7.10
CA THR A 143 1.47 0.54 -5.95
C THR A 143 -0.04 0.75 -5.77
N GLN A 144 -0.56 1.96 -6.03
CA GLN A 144 -2.00 2.21 -6.07
C GLN A 144 -2.73 1.45 -7.19
N LEU A 145 -2.05 1.18 -8.32
CA LEU A 145 -2.61 0.37 -9.40
C LEU A 145 -2.59 -1.12 -9.07
N VAL A 146 -1.56 -1.60 -8.38
CA VAL A 146 -1.54 -2.95 -7.80
C VAL A 146 -2.71 -3.11 -6.83
N GLU A 147 -2.93 -2.13 -5.94
CA GLU A 147 -4.07 -2.15 -5.00
C GLU A 147 -5.41 -2.32 -5.72
N ARG A 148 -5.65 -1.54 -6.78
CA ARG A 148 -6.88 -1.61 -7.58
C ARG A 148 -7.04 -2.94 -8.30
N ALA A 149 -6.00 -3.42 -8.97
CA ALA A 149 -6.01 -4.72 -9.65
C ALA A 149 -6.32 -5.87 -8.68
N GLU A 150 -5.79 -5.79 -7.46
CA GLU A 150 -6.03 -6.77 -6.41
C GLU A 150 -7.42 -6.69 -5.81
N GLU A 151 -8.08 -5.52 -5.79
CA GLU A 151 -9.45 -5.35 -5.30
C GLU A 151 -10.50 -5.90 -6.26
N GLU A 152 -10.21 -5.80 -7.56
CA GLU A 152 -11.04 -6.38 -8.61
C GLU A 152 -10.82 -7.91 -8.70
N ALA A 153 -9.66 -8.39 -8.27
CA ALA A 153 -9.41 -9.81 -8.01
C ALA A 153 -9.82 -10.22 -6.58
N ARG A 154 -10.05 -11.51 -6.32
CA ARG A 154 -10.20 -11.98 -4.93
C ARG A 154 -8.83 -11.97 -4.24
N THR A 155 -8.57 -10.98 -3.38
CA THR A 155 -7.26 -10.81 -2.71
C THR A 155 -7.07 -11.78 -1.53
N ASP A 156 -5.86 -12.31 -1.36
CA ASP A 156 -5.44 -13.04 -0.16
C ASP A 156 -4.59 -12.17 0.80
N ALA A 157 -4.27 -12.70 1.98
CA ALA A 157 -3.48 -11.97 2.99
C ALA A 157 -2.01 -11.73 2.56
N THR A 158 -1.48 -12.55 1.64
CA THR A 158 -0.10 -12.45 1.16
C THR A 158 0.08 -11.23 0.28
N ALA A 159 -0.85 -11.01 -0.66
CA ALA A 159 -0.88 -9.84 -1.52
C ALA A 159 -0.98 -8.54 -0.69
N LEU A 160 -1.87 -8.51 0.32
CA LEU A 160 -2.00 -7.37 1.23
C LEU A 160 -0.71 -7.07 2.03
N ASP A 161 0.04 -8.10 2.48
CA ASP A 161 1.32 -7.90 3.18
C ASP A 161 2.40 -7.36 2.24
N ALA A 162 2.52 -7.91 1.03
CA ALA A 162 3.45 -7.42 0.03
C ALA A 162 3.17 -5.94 -0.34
N ARG A 163 1.89 -5.59 -0.46
CA ARG A 163 1.45 -4.21 -0.69
C ARG A 163 1.76 -3.29 0.47
N ALA A 164 1.52 -3.73 1.72
CA ALA A 164 1.88 -2.95 2.91
C ALA A 164 3.37 -2.62 2.96
N ARG A 165 4.24 -3.58 2.63
CA ARG A 165 5.71 -3.36 2.56
C ARG A 165 6.11 -2.39 1.45
N SER A 166 5.42 -2.44 0.31
CA SER A 166 5.64 -1.49 -0.79
C SER A 166 5.27 -0.07 -0.39
N TYR A 167 4.17 0.12 0.34
CA TYR A 167 3.83 1.44 0.90
C TYR A 167 4.81 1.89 2.00
N ASP A 168 5.31 0.98 2.84
CA ASP A 168 6.31 1.32 3.85
C ASP A 168 7.61 1.86 3.23
N SER A 169 8.12 1.22 2.18
CA SER A 169 9.36 1.66 1.51
C SER A 169 9.22 3.03 0.85
N LEU A 170 7.98 3.44 0.55
CA LEU A 170 7.63 4.74 0.00
C LEU A 170 7.28 5.79 1.07
N GLY A 171 7.27 5.41 2.36
CA GLY A 171 6.85 6.30 3.45
C GLY A 171 5.34 6.56 3.52
N ALA A 172 4.54 5.84 2.74
CA ALA A 172 3.08 5.96 2.69
C ALA A 172 2.41 5.24 3.88
N THR A 173 2.67 5.77 5.09
CA THR A 173 2.31 5.12 6.36
C THR A 173 0.81 4.86 6.53
N VAL A 174 -0.04 5.76 6.03
CA VAL A 174 -1.51 5.62 6.08
C VAL A 174 -1.98 4.45 5.21
N ASP A 175 -1.47 4.36 3.99
CA ASP A 175 -1.80 3.28 3.05
C ASP A 175 -1.30 1.92 3.57
N ALA A 176 -0.08 1.88 4.10
CA ALA A 176 0.47 0.67 4.73
C ALA A 176 -0.37 0.24 5.95
N ALA A 177 -0.83 1.18 6.77
CA ALA A 177 -1.72 0.90 7.90
C ALA A 177 -3.08 0.35 7.45
N ARG A 178 -3.66 0.91 6.36
CA ARG A 178 -4.91 0.41 5.75
C ARG A 178 -4.78 -1.05 5.31
N CYS A 179 -3.71 -1.40 4.59
CA CYS A 179 -3.47 -2.77 4.15
C CYS A 179 -3.39 -3.74 5.35
N ARG A 180 -2.64 -3.39 6.40
CA ARG A 180 -2.54 -4.22 7.62
C ARG A 180 -3.84 -4.28 8.42
N HIS A 181 -4.68 -3.25 8.37
CA HIS A 181 -6.01 -3.30 8.97
C HIS A 181 -6.90 -4.31 8.24
N ARG A 182 -6.91 -4.29 6.90
CA ARG A 182 -7.65 -5.27 6.07
C ARG A 182 -7.26 -6.73 6.36
N ILE A 183 -5.96 -6.99 6.50
CA ILE A 183 -5.43 -8.30 6.91
C ILE A 183 -6.03 -8.76 8.26
N ARG A 184 -6.12 -7.85 9.24
CA ARG A 184 -6.66 -8.18 10.57
C ARG A 184 -8.17 -8.42 10.53
N SER A 185 -8.89 -7.68 9.68
CA SER A 185 -10.35 -7.82 9.56
C SER A 185 -10.79 -9.08 8.83
N THR A 186 -9.94 -9.69 7.99
CA THR A 186 -10.26 -10.96 7.29
C THR A 186 -10.02 -12.20 8.14
N GLY A 187 -9.62 -12.05 9.41
CA GLY A 187 -9.40 -13.18 10.33
C GLY A 187 -8.15 -14.01 10.04
N VAL A 188 -7.40 -13.69 8.99
CA VAL A 188 -6.11 -14.32 8.71
C VAL A 188 -5.08 -13.75 9.68
N ALA A 189 -4.80 -14.50 10.73
CA ALA A 189 -3.77 -14.18 11.72
C ALA A 189 -2.40 -14.11 11.03
N THR A 190 -2.04 -12.92 10.55
CA THR A 190 -0.67 -12.67 10.12
C THR A 190 0.20 -12.66 11.36
N PRO A 191 1.29 -13.46 11.40
CA PRO A 191 2.20 -13.47 12.54
C PRO A 191 2.63 -12.04 12.82
N SER A 192 2.27 -11.54 13.99
CA SER A 192 2.66 -10.22 14.46
C SER A 192 4.18 -10.09 14.38
N ARG A 193 4.69 -9.35 13.38
CA ARG A 193 6.10 -8.90 13.35
C ARG A 193 6.42 -7.88 14.46
N ARG A 194 5.40 -7.45 15.20
CA ARG A 194 5.54 -6.64 16.42
C ARG A 194 5.41 -7.46 17.70
N GLY A 195 5.52 -8.79 17.60
CA GLY A 195 5.87 -9.67 18.71
C GLY A 195 7.39 -9.74 18.84
N ARG A 196 7.91 -9.42 20.03
CA ARG A 196 9.28 -9.62 20.50
C ARG A 196 10.00 -10.72 19.71
N ARG A 197 11.08 -10.38 18.97
CA ARG A 197 11.92 -11.29 18.16
C ARG A 197 11.89 -12.71 18.74
N GLY A 198 11.02 -13.56 18.20
CA GLY A 198 11.00 -14.97 18.56
C GLY A 198 12.22 -15.58 17.89
N TYR A 199 13.19 -16.00 18.68
CA TYR A 199 14.42 -16.66 18.23
C TYR A 199 14.11 -18.03 17.62
N GLY A 200 13.27 -18.15 16.58
CA GLY A 200 12.89 -19.39 15.89
C GLY A 200 13.20 -20.71 16.61
N SER A 201 14.06 -21.52 16.00
CA SER A 201 14.73 -22.70 16.58
C SER A 201 15.93 -22.33 17.46
N GLU A 202 16.46 -21.12 17.35
CA GLU A 202 17.64 -20.66 18.10
C GLU A 202 17.32 -20.35 19.58
N LEU A 203 18.31 -20.44 20.46
CA LEU A 203 18.12 -19.97 21.84
C LEU A 203 18.09 -18.43 21.85
N SER A 204 17.24 -17.83 22.69
CA SER A 204 17.36 -16.40 22.97
C SER A 204 18.69 -16.11 23.68
N PRO A 205 19.24 -14.87 23.68
CA PRO A 205 20.47 -14.54 24.38
C PRO A 205 20.41 -14.97 25.84
N ARG A 206 19.27 -14.71 26.50
CA ARG A 206 19.01 -15.16 27.87
C ARG A 206 18.97 -16.69 27.98
N GLY A 207 18.48 -17.39 26.96
CA GLY A 207 18.49 -18.85 26.89
C GLY A 207 19.88 -19.43 26.61
N GLN A 208 20.72 -18.73 25.83
CA GLN A 208 22.12 -19.10 25.61
C GLN A 208 22.95 -18.93 26.88
N ASP A 209 22.73 -17.84 27.63
CA ASP A 209 23.38 -17.63 28.93
C ASP A 209 23.02 -18.75 29.92
N VAL A 210 21.74 -19.13 29.99
CA VAL A 210 21.29 -20.25 30.82
C VAL A 210 21.86 -21.58 30.32
N ALA A 211 21.91 -21.81 29.01
CA ALA A 211 22.44 -23.05 28.43
C ALA A 211 23.95 -23.22 28.69
N ARG A 212 24.73 -22.13 28.63
CA ARG A 212 26.16 -22.13 28.98
C ARG A 212 26.39 -22.53 30.43
N LEU A 213 25.71 -21.85 31.35
CA LEU A 213 25.87 -22.16 32.77
C LEU A 213 25.39 -23.57 33.14
N LEU A 214 24.39 -24.10 32.44
CA LEU A 214 23.96 -25.49 32.56
C LEU A 214 25.01 -26.48 32.05
N ALA A 215 25.63 -26.21 30.90
CA ALA A 215 26.72 -27.02 30.34
C ALA A 215 27.95 -27.01 31.27
N ASP A 216 28.20 -25.88 31.94
CA ASP A 216 29.24 -25.71 32.95
C ASP A 216 28.89 -26.36 34.32
N GLY A 217 27.72 -27.02 34.42
CA GLY A 217 27.33 -27.80 35.61
C GLY A 217 26.62 -27.02 36.74
N HIS A 218 26.33 -25.73 36.56
CA HIS A 218 25.71 -24.91 37.60
C HIS A 218 24.29 -25.36 37.94
N THR A 219 23.89 -25.16 39.20
CA THR A 219 22.53 -25.38 39.68
C THR A 219 21.62 -24.20 39.36
N ASN A 220 20.29 -24.43 39.31
CA ASN A 220 19.32 -23.34 39.08
C ASN A 220 19.44 -22.17 40.07
N ARG A 221 19.94 -22.44 41.29
CA ARG A 221 20.19 -21.41 42.31
C ARG A 221 21.40 -20.55 41.96
N GLU A 222 22.49 -21.16 41.52
CA GLU A 222 23.70 -20.45 41.10
C GLU A 222 23.45 -19.67 39.81
N ILE A 223 22.70 -20.24 38.85
CA ILE A 223 22.29 -19.55 37.63
C ILE A 223 21.39 -18.35 37.93
N ALA A 224 20.46 -18.49 38.87
CA ALA A 224 19.60 -17.40 39.33
C ALA A 224 20.43 -16.26 39.92
N GLN A 225 21.45 -16.58 40.70
CA GLN A 225 22.36 -15.60 41.27
C GLN A 225 23.25 -14.94 40.20
N ALA A 226 23.84 -15.73 39.31
CA ALA A 226 24.72 -15.24 38.25
C ALA A 226 24.01 -14.33 37.24
N LEU A 227 22.73 -14.59 36.95
CA LEU A 227 21.94 -13.84 35.97
C LEU A 227 21.00 -12.80 36.61
N PHE A 228 21.03 -12.64 37.94
CA PHE A 228 20.11 -11.78 38.70
C PHE A 228 18.63 -12.06 38.39
N LEU A 229 18.24 -13.34 38.45
CA LEU A 229 16.90 -13.82 38.17
C LEU A 229 16.31 -14.55 39.38
N SER A 230 14.98 -14.70 39.41
CA SER A 230 14.36 -15.62 40.36
C SER A 230 14.63 -17.08 39.94
N ARG A 231 14.71 -17.98 40.92
CA ARG A 231 14.86 -19.43 40.65
C ARG A 231 13.74 -19.98 39.75
N ARG A 232 12.51 -19.50 39.95
CA ARG A 232 11.34 -19.85 39.11
C ARG A 232 11.54 -19.43 37.65
N THR A 233 12.08 -18.23 37.43
CA THR A 233 12.38 -17.73 36.08
C THR A 233 13.47 -18.58 35.40
N VAL A 234 14.47 -19.03 36.16
CA VAL A 234 15.50 -19.94 35.64
C VAL A 234 14.90 -21.30 35.27
N GLU A 235 14.06 -21.88 36.11
CA GLU A 235 13.37 -23.15 35.84
C GLU A 235 12.56 -23.09 34.52
N GLU A 236 11.82 -22.00 34.30
CA GLU A 236 11.11 -21.76 33.04
C GLU A 236 12.05 -21.64 31.83
N HIS A 237 13.23 -21.02 32.01
CA HIS A 237 14.24 -20.94 30.97
C HIS A 237 14.87 -22.30 30.67
N VAL A 238 15.17 -23.13 31.68
CA VAL A 238 15.72 -24.48 31.51
C VAL A 238 14.77 -25.36 30.70
N VAL A 239 13.47 -25.33 31.00
CA VAL A 239 12.45 -26.08 30.23
C VAL A 239 12.44 -25.66 28.76
N LYS A 240 12.50 -24.35 28.50
CA LYS A 240 12.53 -23.80 27.14
C LYS A 240 13.82 -24.16 26.39
N VAL A 241 14.97 -24.12 27.07
CA VAL A 241 16.29 -24.50 26.51
C VAL A 241 16.29 -25.98 26.14
N ARG A 242 15.90 -26.87 27.07
CA ARG A 242 15.84 -28.32 26.82
C ARG A 242 14.93 -28.68 25.66
N ARG A 243 13.75 -28.05 25.60
CA ARG A 243 12.80 -28.25 24.49
C ARG A 243 13.38 -27.81 23.14
N LYS A 244 14.21 -26.75 23.13
CA LYS A 244 14.84 -26.25 21.90
C LYS A 244 16.06 -27.05 21.47
N LEU A 245 16.79 -27.65 22.42
CA LEU A 245 17.97 -28.48 22.16
C LEU A 245 17.64 -29.99 22.04
N ASN A 246 16.35 -30.37 22.12
CA ASN A 246 15.91 -31.77 22.17
C ASN A 246 16.58 -32.61 23.28
N ALA A 247 16.96 -31.97 24.39
CA ALA A 247 17.69 -32.60 25.48
C ALA A 247 16.75 -33.25 26.51
N THR A 248 16.87 -34.57 26.66
CA THR A 248 16.08 -35.38 27.60
C THR A 248 16.56 -35.28 29.05
N SER A 249 17.83 -34.97 29.28
CA SER A 249 18.43 -34.75 30.59
C SER A 249 19.20 -33.43 30.64
N ARG A 250 19.40 -32.89 31.84
CA ARG A 250 20.27 -31.72 32.06
C ARG A 250 21.72 -31.98 31.62
N HIS A 251 22.14 -33.24 31.63
CA HIS A 251 23.48 -33.68 31.24
C HIS A 251 23.65 -33.79 29.71
N ASP A 252 22.55 -33.76 28.95
CA ASP A 252 22.56 -33.86 27.49
C ASP A 252 22.75 -32.47 26.83
N ILE A 253 22.90 -31.41 27.63
CA ILE A 253 23.11 -30.05 27.14
C ILE A 253 24.63 -29.85 26.95
N HIS A 254 25.06 -29.93 25.70
CA HIS A 254 26.40 -29.55 25.25
C HIS A 254 26.27 -28.38 24.25
N LEU A 255 27.16 -27.39 24.35
CA LEU A 255 27.22 -26.22 23.47
C LEU A 255 28.53 -26.21 22.67
#